data_AF-A0A803TZG9-F1
#
_entry.id   AF-A0A803TZG9-F1
#
_cell.length_a   1.000
_cell.length_b   1.000
_cell.length_c   1.000
_cell.angle_alpha   90.00
_cell.angle_beta   90.00
_cell.angle_gamma   90.00
#
_symmetry.space_group_name_H-M   'P 1'
#
loop_
_entity.id
_entity.type
_entity.pdbx_description
1 polymer ?
#
loop_
_entity_poly.entity_id
_entity_poly.type
_entity_poly.pdbx_seq_one_letter_code
_entity_poly.pdbx_strand_id
1 'polypeptide(L)'
;MWQDCWVATWEPKIIPDSNEKQPAMMMEKIDVTLIGSETCAQKIPDLTENVLCTSSEKDTDGECKDESGNPLVCTYGSNFKWFVVGIASRGEGCEENGSPSVYTNIFKYLDWIEKATATEGKPFIPEGVDDLAIRTEIAVRNSAPAPRFITALSIITPVLILIVFNL
;
A
#
# COMPACT_ATOMS: atom_id res chain seq x y z
N MET A 1 -4.49 -14.78 11.93
CA MET A 1 -5.53 -13.89 11.36
C MET A 1 -5.12 -12.46 11.64
N TRP A 2 -5.41 -11.52 10.71
CA TRP A 2 -5.12 -10.10 10.89
C TRP A 2 -5.98 -9.51 12.01
N GLN A 3 -5.39 -8.62 12.81
CA GLN A 3 -5.99 -7.97 13.96
C GLN A 3 -5.56 -6.49 14.01
N ASP A 4 -6.24 -5.70 14.83
CA ASP A 4 -5.89 -4.31 15.16
C ASP A 4 -5.55 -3.42 13.95
N CYS A 5 -6.37 -3.42 12.90
CA CYS A 5 -6.03 -2.71 11.67
C CYS A 5 -6.26 -1.19 11.77
N TRP A 6 -5.39 -0.40 11.13
CA TRP A 6 -5.56 1.04 10.98
C TRP A 6 -4.94 1.59 9.69
N VAL A 7 -5.33 2.81 9.35
CA VAL A 7 -4.80 3.59 8.22
C VAL A 7 -4.24 4.90 8.75
N ALA A 8 -3.07 5.30 8.25
CA ALA A 8 -2.54 6.65 8.45
C ALA A 8 -2.98 7.54 7.29
N THR A 9 -3.59 8.67 7.60
CA THR A 9 -4.08 9.63 6.60
C THR A 9 -3.80 11.05 7.07
N TRP A 10 -3.76 12.02 6.15
CA TRP A 10 -3.55 13.43 6.48
C TRP A 10 -4.87 14.19 6.37
N GLU A 11 -5.33 14.75 7.49
CA GLU A 11 -6.57 15.54 7.53
C GLU A 11 -6.28 17.01 7.88
N PRO A 12 -6.96 17.98 7.24
CA PRO A 12 -6.88 19.37 7.66
C PRO A 12 -7.63 19.56 8.99
N LYS A 13 -6.95 20.07 10.00
CA LYS A 13 -7.52 20.42 11.32
C LYS A 13 -7.42 21.91 11.58
N ILE A 14 -8.50 22.50 12.11
CA ILE A 14 -8.50 23.91 12.53
C ILE A 14 -7.74 24.03 13.85
N ILE A 15 -6.72 24.89 13.88
CA ILE A 15 -5.95 25.16 15.11
C ILE A 15 -6.73 26.18 15.97
N PRO A 16 -7.20 25.81 17.17
CA PRO A 16 -8.08 26.67 17.98
C PRO A 16 -7.45 27.98 18.47
N ASP A 17 -6.13 28.03 18.58
CA ASP A 17 -5.37 29.12 19.22
C ASP A 17 -4.71 30.09 18.21
N SER A 18 -5.08 30.01 16.94
CA SER A 18 -4.62 30.95 15.92
C SER A 18 -5.65 32.08 15.77
N ASN A 19 -5.19 33.33 15.87
CA ASN A 19 -6.03 34.52 15.59
C ASN A 19 -6.58 34.55 14.15
N GLU A 20 -6.14 33.61 13.32
CA GLU A 20 -6.54 33.37 11.95
C GLU A 20 -6.81 31.87 11.83
N LYS A 21 -8.06 31.44 11.59
CA LYS A 21 -8.48 30.02 11.57
C LYS A 21 -7.86 29.26 10.39
N GLN A 22 -6.55 29.11 10.38
CA GLN A 22 -5.85 28.42 9.32
C GLN A 22 -5.91 26.91 9.58
N PRO A 23 -6.36 26.11 8.59
CA PRO A 23 -6.26 24.67 8.67
C PRO A 23 -4.79 24.26 8.57
N ALA A 24 -4.36 23.36 9.46
CA ALA A 24 -3.08 22.69 9.37
C ALA A 24 -3.29 21.22 9.05
N MET A 25 -2.46 20.67 8.16
CA MET A 25 -2.47 19.24 7.87
C MET A 25 -1.90 18.48 9.06
N MET A 26 -2.70 17.57 9.62
CA MET A 26 -2.30 16.71 10.73
C MET A 26 -2.45 15.25 10.33
N MET A 27 -1.49 14.44 10.75
CA MET A 27 -1.54 13.00 10.53
C MET A 27 -2.51 12.37 11.52
N GLU A 28 -3.45 11.61 11.00
CA GLU A 28 -4.45 10.88 11.76
C GLU A 28 -4.22 9.38 11.64
N LYS A 29 -4.55 8.67 12.72
CA LYS A 29 -4.69 7.23 12.75
C LYS A 29 -6.18 6.90 12.78
N ILE A 30 -6.65 6.15 11.81
CA ILE A 30 -8.05 5.70 11.73
C ILE A 30 -8.08 4.19 11.92
N ASP A 31 -8.71 3.74 13.01
CA ASP A 31 -8.93 2.32 13.26
C ASP A 31 -10.01 1.79 12.31
N VAL A 32 -9.75 0.62 11.71
CA VAL A 32 -10.62 -0.01 10.72
C VAL A 32 -10.71 -1.51 10.95
N THR A 33 -11.78 -2.12 10.46
CA THR A 33 -11.98 -3.58 10.53
C THR A 33 -11.92 -4.16 9.12
N LEU A 34 -11.09 -5.19 8.90
CA LEU A 34 -11.14 -5.98 7.67
C LEU A 34 -12.46 -6.73 7.58
N ILE A 35 -13.14 -6.62 6.43
CA ILE A 35 -14.38 -7.34 6.16
C ILE A 35 -14.18 -8.39 5.07
N GLY A 36 -15.00 -9.44 5.10
CA GLY A 36 -14.93 -10.52 4.11
C GLY A 36 -15.29 -10.04 2.70
N SER A 37 -14.66 -10.65 1.69
CA SER A 37 -14.91 -10.34 0.28
C SER A 37 -16.39 -10.49 -0.09
N GLU A 38 -17.11 -11.48 0.44
CA GLU A 38 -18.55 -11.65 0.21
C GLU A 38 -19.37 -10.47 0.76
N THR A 39 -19.10 -10.06 2.00
CA THR A 39 -19.74 -8.90 2.63
C THR A 39 -19.44 -7.62 1.86
N CYS A 40 -18.21 -7.47 1.37
CA CYS A 40 -17.83 -6.32 0.56
C CYS A 40 -18.54 -6.32 -0.80
N ALA A 41 -18.60 -7.48 -1.46
CA ALA A 41 -19.22 -7.66 -2.77
C ALA A 41 -20.73 -7.38 -2.79
N GLN A 42 -21.40 -7.50 -1.64
CA GLN A 42 -22.80 -7.11 -1.50
C GLN A 42 -23.02 -5.60 -1.67
N LYS A 43 -22.00 -4.78 -1.35
CA LYS A 43 -22.07 -3.31 -1.46
C LYS A 43 -21.36 -2.78 -2.70
N ILE A 44 -20.27 -3.44 -3.11
CA ILE A 44 -19.48 -3.07 -4.28
C ILE A 44 -19.39 -4.31 -5.18
N PRO A 45 -20.23 -4.43 -6.23
CA PRO A 45 -20.20 -5.58 -7.11
C PRO A 45 -18.88 -5.65 -7.91
N ASP A 46 -18.61 -6.81 -8.51
CA ASP A 46 -17.48 -7.02 -9.43
C ASP A 46 -16.06 -6.82 -8.84
N LEU A 47 -15.92 -6.92 -7.51
CA LEU A 47 -14.60 -6.91 -6.85
C LEU A 47 -13.77 -8.15 -7.24
N THR A 48 -12.52 -7.89 -7.60
CA THR A 48 -11.53 -8.94 -7.86
C THR A 48 -10.92 -9.47 -6.57
N GLU A 49 -10.26 -10.63 -6.61
CA GLU A 49 -9.49 -11.14 -5.45
C GLU A 49 -8.23 -10.32 -5.12
N ASN A 50 -7.90 -9.32 -5.95
CA ASN A 50 -6.73 -8.46 -5.78
C ASN A 50 -6.95 -7.32 -4.78
N VAL A 51 -8.11 -7.30 -4.12
CA VAL A 51 -8.48 -6.24 -3.19
C VAL A 51 -8.80 -6.77 -1.79
N LEU A 52 -8.68 -5.87 -0.81
CA LEU A 52 -9.15 -6.02 0.56
C LEU A 52 -10.20 -4.94 0.81
N CYS A 53 -11.14 -5.21 1.71
CA CYS A 53 -12.12 -4.23 2.13
C CYS A 53 -12.07 -3.99 3.63
N THR A 54 -12.34 -2.75 4.04
CA THR A 54 -12.48 -2.39 5.45
C THR A 54 -13.79 -1.65 5.72
N SER A 55 -14.23 -1.70 6.96
CA SER A 55 -15.26 -0.82 7.51
C SER A 55 -14.66 0.03 8.63
N SER A 56 -15.10 1.29 8.73
CA SER A 56 -14.77 2.19 9.83
C SER A 56 -16.05 2.57 10.58
N GLU A 57 -15.95 2.72 11.92
CA GLU A 57 -17.03 3.29 12.72
C GLU A 57 -17.04 4.83 12.68
N LYS A 58 -15.95 5.45 12.18
CA LYS A 58 -15.89 6.89 11.99
C LYS A 58 -16.80 7.24 10.82
N ASP A 59 -17.84 8.03 11.08
CA ASP A 59 -18.63 8.67 10.03
C ASP A 59 -17.67 9.50 9.17
N THR A 60 -17.29 8.97 8.02
CA THR A 60 -16.69 9.77 6.95
C THR A 60 -17.82 10.63 6.42
N ASP A 61 -17.68 11.94 6.49
CA ASP A 61 -18.71 12.97 6.28
C ASP A 61 -19.22 13.05 4.81
N GLY A 62 -19.37 11.92 4.13
CA GLY A 62 -19.72 11.80 2.72
C GLY A 62 -18.66 12.34 1.74
N GLU A 63 -17.59 12.94 2.24
CA GLU A 63 -16.49 13.45 1.41
C GLU A 63 -15.45 12.37 1.14
N CYS A 64 -15.30 12.02 -0.14
CA CYS A 64 -14.19 11.24 -0.63
C CYS A 64 -12.85 11.94 -0.40
N LYS A 65 -12.22 11.65 0.73
CA LYS A 65 -10.84 12.04 0.98
C LYS A 65 -9.94 11.22 0.06
N ASP A 66 -9.00 11.89 -0.60
CA ASP A 66 -8.00 11.21 -1.41
C ASP A 66 -6.98 10.53 -0.51
N GLU A 67 -7.29 9.30 -0.11
CA GLU A 67 -6.41 8.46 0.69
C GLU A 67 -5.50 7.58 -0.18
N SER A 68 -5.47 7.81 -1.49
CA SER A 68 -4.72 6.96 -2.42
C SER A 68 -3.25 6.84 -2.02
N GLY A 69 -2.76 5.61 -1.95
CA GLY A 69 -1.39 5.30 -1.54
C GLY A 69 -1.18 5.16 -0.03
N ASN A 70 -2.17 5.48 0.81
CA ASN A 70 -2.05 5.32 2.25
C ASN A 70 -1.93 3.83 2.64
N PRO A 71 -1.02 3.49 3.57
CA PRO A 71 -0.84 2.11 3.99
C PRO A 71 -1.97 1.67 4.92
N LEU A 72 -2.61 0.55 4.57
CA LEU A 72 -3.42 -0.22 5.50
C LEU A 72 -2.51 -1.17 6.27
N VAL A 73 -2.45 -1.01 7.58
CA VAL A 73 -1.58 -1.81 8.45
C VAL A 73 -2.38 -2.60 9.47
N CYS A 74 -1.92 -3.82 9.77
CA CYS A 74 -2.55 -4.72 10.72
C CYS A 74 -1.49 -5.49 11.53
N THR A 75 -1.88 -6.01 12.69
CA THR A 75 -1.10 -6.99 13.44
C THR A 75 -1.44 -8.42 12.98
N TYR A 76 -0.50 -9.34 13.12
CA TYR A 76 -0.74 -10.78 12.88
C TYR A 76 -0.50 -11.61 14.13
N GLY A 77 -1.59 -12.16 14.68
CA GLY A 77 -1.54 -12.96 15.90
C GLY A 77 -0.95 -12.20 17.09
N SER A 78 -0.36 -12.92 18.05
CA SER A 78 0.13 -12.35 19.31
C SER A 78 1.48 -11.64 19.22
N ASN A 79 2.03 -11.46 18.01
CA ASN A 79 3.45 -11.19 17.81
C ASN A 79 3.81 -9.70 17.88
N PHE A 80 2.84 -8.81 18.16
CA PHE A 80 2.99 -7.34 18.22
C PHE A 80 3.70 -6.69 17.01
N LYS A 81 3.84 -7.41 15.89
CA LYS A 81 4.41 -6.92 14.65
C LYS A 81 3.33 -6.37 13.74
N TRP A 82 3.63 -5.25 13.11
CA TRP A 82 2.77 -4.53 12.19
C TRP A 82 3.19 -4.81 10.75
N PHE A 83 2.21 -5.11 9.90
CA PHE A 83 2.43 -5.41 8.49
C PHE A 83 1.59 -4.46 7.66
N VAL A 84 2.17 -3.93 6.57
CA VAL A 84 1.37 -3.29 5.52
C VAL A 84 0.69 -4.41 4.74
N VAL A 85 -0.63 -4.49 4.84
CA VAL A 85 -1.44 -5.53 4.19
C VAL A 85 -2.17 -5.04 2.95
N GLY A 86 -2.34 -3.72 2.84
CA GLY A 86 -2.97 -3.11 1.68
C GLY A 86 -2.50 -1.69 1.39
N ILE A 87 -2.79 -1.24 0.18
CA ILE A 87 -2.54 0.14 -0.29
C ILE A 87 -3.88 0.71 -0.72
N ALA A 88 -4.25 1.87 -0.19
CA ALA A 88 -5.49 2.53 -0.60
C ALA A 88 -5.43 2.89 -2.10
N SER A 89 -6.47 2.52 -2.87
CA SER A 89 -6.43 2.59 -4.35
C SER A 89 -7.38 3.62 -4.97
N ARG A 90 -8.14 4.38 -4.17
CA ARG A 90 -9.32 5.18 -4.57
C ARG A 90 -10.57 4.32 -4.80
N GLY A 91 -11.74 4.90 -4.48
CA GLY A 91 -12.98 4.18 -4.19
C GLY A 91 -14.11 4.33 -5.21
N GLU A 92 -14.63 3.19 -5.66
CA GLU A 92 -16.07 3.06 -5.89
C GLU A 92 -16.78 2.93 -4.53
N GLY A 93 -17.97 3.53 -4.37
CA GLY A 93 -18.77 3.44 -3.12
C GLY A 93 -18.55 4.58 -2.12
N CYS A 94 -17.70 5.53 -2.46
CA CYS A 94 -17.28 6.64 -1.62
C CYS A 94 -18.37 7.74 -1.41
N GLU A 95 -19.57 7.50 -1.96
CA GLU A 95 -20.73 8.40 -1.96
C GLU A 95 -21.87 7.93 -1.01
N GLU A 96 -21.73 6.78 -0.33
CA GLU A 96 -22.78 6.25 0.55
C GLU A 96 -22.28 5.96 1.97
N ASN A 97 -22.99 6.49 2.97
CA ASN A 97 -22.70 6.23 4.38
C ASN A 97 -22.64 4.72 4.65
N GLY A 98 -21.51 4.27 5.20
CA GLY A 98 -21.29 2.88 5.55
C GLY A 98 -20.87 1.98 4.38
N SER A 99 -20.52 2.52 3.21
CA SER A 99 -19.80 1.75 2.19
C SER A 99 -18.39 1.35 2.66
N PRO A 100 -17.91 0.16 2.30
CA PRO A 100 -16.56 -0.27 2.67
C PRO A 100 -15.49 0.49 1.90
N SER A 101 -14.32 0.68 2.52
CA SER A 101 -13.13 1.19 1.84
C SER A 101 -12.38 0.05 1.17
N VAL A 102 -11.91 0.26 -0.07
CA VAL A 102 -11.20 -0.74 -0.89
C VAL A 102 -9.70 -0.45 -0.93
N TYR A 103 -8.90 -1.49 -0.78
CA TYR A 103 -7.44 -1.44 -0.80
C TYR A 103 -6.89 -2.50 -1.73
N THR A 104 -5.82 -2.21 -2.46
CA THR A 104 -5.02 -3.22 -3.16
C THR A 104 -4.45 -4.22 -2.14
N ASN A 105 -4.65 -5.51 -2.36
CA ASN A 105 -4.15 -6.58 -1.50
C ASN A 105 -2.67 -6.85 -1.79
N ILE A 106 -1.76 -6.38 -0.92
CA ILE A 106 -0.29 -6.51 -1.15
C ILE A 106 0.13 -7.97 -1.33
N PHE A 107 -0.51 -8.92 -0.65
CA PHE A 107 -0.17 -10.34 -0.75
C PHE A 107 -0.34 -10.90 -2.16
N LYS A 108 -1.24 -10.33 -2.97
CA LYS A 108 -1.46 -10.72 -4.37
C LYS A 108 -0.37 -10.21 -5.32
N TYR A 109 0.51 -9.33 -4.85
CA TYR A 109 1.56 -8.70 -5.65
C TYR A 109 2.98 -9.01 -5.17
N LEU A 110 3.16 -9.91 -4.19
CA LEU A 110 4.48 -10.23 -3.63
C LEU A 110 5.49 -10.69 -4.69
N ASP A 111 5.10 -11.58 -5.61
CA ASP A 111 5.98 -12.04 -6.70
C ASP A 111 6.52 -10.87 -7.55
N TRP A 112 5.65 -9.91 -7.84
CA TRP A 112 6.03 -8.70 -8.58
C TRP A 112 6.93 -7.80 -7.74
N ILE A 113 6.60 -7.58 -6.47
CA ILE A 113 7.40 -6.76 -5.53
C ILE A 113 8.81 -7.34 -5.42
N GLU A 114 8.96 -8.64 -5.18
CA GLU A 114 10.24 -9.32 -5.08
C GLU A 114 11.07 -9.15 -6.36
N LYS A 115 10.46 -9.37 -7.53
CA LYS A 115 11.13 -9.21 -8.81
C LYS A 115 11.55 -7.76 -9.09
N ALA A 116 10.66 -6.80 -8.84
CA ALA A 116 10.90 -5.39 -9.11
C ALA A 116 12.03 -4.86 -8.22
N THR A 117 11.94 -5.12 -6.91
CA THR A 117 12.94 -4.69 -5.93
C THR A 117 14.31 -5.34 -6.16
N ALA A 118 14.35 -6.61 -6.56
CA ALA A 118 15.60 -7.27 -6.96
C ALA A 118 16.21 -6.64 -8.23
N THR A 119 15.39 -6.28 -9.22
CA THR A 119 15.85 -5.60 -10.45
C THR A 119 16.44 -4.22 -10.14
N GLU A 120 15.88 -3.51 -9.15
CA GLU A 120 16.41 -2.23 -8.66
C GLU A 120 17.68 -2.37 -7.78
N GLY A 121 18.15 -3.60 -7.52
CA GLY A 121 19.30 -3.86 -6.67
C GLY A 121 19.01 -3.70 -5.17
N LYS A 122 17.75 -3.70 -4.76
CA LYS A 122 17.29 -3.59 -3.37
C LYS A 122 16.27 -4.71 -3.04
N PRO A 123 16.65 -5.99 -3.11
CA PRO A 123 15.70 -7.09 -2.99
C PRO A 123 14.87 -6.99 -1.72
N PHE A 124 13.55 -7.16 -1.86
CA PHE A 124 12.66 -7.34 -0.73
C PHE A 124 13.02 -8.66 -0.02
N ILE A 125 13.36 -8.57 1.26
CA ILE A 125 13.68 -9.72 2.12
C ILE A 125 12.60 -9.76 3.21
N PRO A 126 11.69 -10.74 3.19
CA PRO A 126 10.70 -10.89 4.25
C PRO A 126 11.41 -11.12 5.58
N GLU A 127 10.91 -10.49 6.65
CA GLU A 127 11.45 -10.70 7.99
C GLU A 127 11.44 -12.19 8.38
N GLY A 128 12.57 -12.72 8.86
CA GLY A 128 12.72 -14.12 9.24
C GLY A 128 13.27 -15.03 8.12
N VAL A 129 13.50 -14.51 6.91
CA VAL A 129 14.17 -15.22 5.81
C VAL A 129 15.69 -14.96 5.81
N ASP A 130 16.12 -13.87 6.43
CA ASP A 130 17.52 -13.52 6.68
C ASP A 130 18.28 -14.61 7.47
N ASP A 131 17.61 -15.26 8.42
CA ASP A 131 18.19 -16.35 9.23
C ASP A 131 18.31 -17.68 8.45
N LEU A 132 17.52 -17.86 7.40
CA LEU A 132 17.56 -19.03 6.51
C LEU A 132 18.58 -18.86 5.37
N ALA A 133 18.82 -17.63 4.92
CA ALA A 133 19.83 -17.32 3.91
C ALA A 133 21.26 -17.70 4.36
N ILE A 134 21.52 -17.76 5.68
CA ILE A 134 22.82 -18.23 6.22
C ILE A 134 22.98 -19.76 6.08
N ARG A 135 21.89 -20.53 5.94
CA ARG A 135 21.93 -22.01 5.86
C ARG A 135 21.78 -22.58 4.45
N THR A 136 21.30 -21.78 3.50
CA THR A 136 21.16 -22.20 2.11
C THR A 136 22.14 -21.42 1.25
N GLU A 137 23.26 -22.04 0.88
CA GLU A 137 23.97 -21.64 -0.33
C GLU A 137 22.98 -21.78 -1.49
N ILE A 138 22.39 -20.65 -1.90
CA ILE A 138 21.63 -20.61 -3.13
C ILE A 138 22.62 -20.89 -4.24
N ALA A 139 22.51 -22.07 -4.85
CA ALA A 139 23.12 -22.37 -6.13
C ALA A 139 22.53 -21.40 -7.16
N VAL A 140 23.13 -20.23 -7.30
CA VAL A 140 22.88 -19.29 -8.41
C VAL A 140 23.32 -20.03 -9.67
N ARG A 141 22.37 -20.67 -10.34
CA ARG A 141 22.59 -21.30 -11.64
C ARG A 141 22.87 -20.19 -12.65
N ASN A 142 24.16 -19.96 -12.90
CA ASN A 142 24.78 -19.23 -14.00
C ASN A 142 24.12 -17.88 -14.35
N SER A 143 24.60 -16.81 -13.72
CA SER A 143 24.55 -15.49 -14.34
C SER A 143 25.29 -15.54 -15.68
N ALA A 144 24.60 -15.19 -16.76
CA ALA A 144 25.23 -14.93 -18.06
C ALA A 144 26.28 -13.81 -17.89
N PRO A 145 27.41 -13.84 -18.63
CA PRO A 145 28.43 -12.81 -18.50
C PRO A 145 27.84 -11.44 -18.89
N ALA A 146 28.04 -10.46 -18.01
CA ALA A 146 27.62 -9.09 -18.23
C ALA A 146 28.14 -8.55 -19.58
N PRO A 147 27.32 -7.84 -20.37
CA PRO A 147 27.81 -7.20 -21.58
C PRO A 147 28.81 -6.10 -21.20
N ARG A 148 29.95 -6.08 -21.88
CA ARG A 148 30.96 -5.03 -21.72
C ARG A 148 30.36 -3.69 -22.11
N PHE A 149 30.19 -2.80 -21.13
CA PHE A 149 29.80 -1.41 -21.37
C PHE A 149 30.92 -0.69 -22.12
N ILE A 150 30.72 -0.44 -23.42
CA ILE A 150 31.45 0.59 -24.14
C ILE A 150 30.90 1.93 -23.66
N THR A 151 31.75 2.73 -23.02
CA THR A 151 31.43 4.11 -22.63
C THR A 151 31.15 4.92 -23.90
N ALA A 152 29.89 5.25 -24.14
CA ALA A 152 29.52 6.32 -25.05
C ALA A 152 28.73 7.34 -24.23
N LEU A 153 29.34 8.51 -24.00
CA LEU A 153 28.58 9.69 -23.59
C LEU A 153 27.53 9.96 -24.67
N SER A 154 26.25 9.89 -24.31
CA SER A 154 25.24 10.65 -25.04
C SER A 154 24.09 11.04 -24.12
N ILE A 155 23.91 12.35 -24.08
CA ILE A 155 22.89 13.13 -23.42
C ILE A 155 21.50 12.62 -23.86
N ILE A 156 20.54 12.55 -22.94
CA ILE A 156 19.11 12.95 -23.05
C ILE A 156 18.29 12.26 -21.94
N THR A 157 18.05 12.98 -20.86
CA THR A 157 16.79 12.96 -20.08
C THR A 157 15.79 13.92 -20.77
N PRO A 158 14.45 13.87 -20.58
CA PRO A 158 13.57 12.86 -19.97
C PRO A 158 12.31 12.57 -20.84
N VAL A 159 11.94 11.30 -21.06
CA VAL A 159 10.60 10.92 -21.59
C VAL A 159 9.77 10.13 -20.56
N LEU A 160 10.31 9.90 -19.35
CA LEU A 160 9.69 9.02 -18.35
C LEU A 160 8.77 9.74 -17.34
N ILE A 161 8.21 10.90 -17.69
CA ILE A 161 7.21 11.59 -16.84
C ILE A 161 5.77 11.42 -17.38
N LEU A 162 5.57 10.84 -18.57
CA LEU A 162 4.23 10.74 -19.18
C LEU A 162 3.50 9.39 -18.99
N ILE A 163 4.05 8.41 -18.26
CA ILE A 163 3.38 7.12 -18.05
C ILE A 163 2.67 7.03 -16.68
N VAL A 164 2.83 8.02 -15.79
CA VAL A 164 2.25 7.99 -14.43
C VAL A 164 0.81 8.57 -14.37
N PHE A 165 0.21 8.99 -15.49
CA PHE A 165 -1.13 9.62 -15.49
C PHE A 165 -2.20 8.92 -16.33
N ASN A 166 -2.04 7.63 -16.68
CA ASN A 166 -3.15 6.85 -17.23
C ASN A 166 -2.99 5.37 -16.91
N LEU A 167 -3.33 4.99 -15.68
CA LEU A 167 -3.95 3.73 -15.30
C LEU A 167 -4.79 3.98 -14.05
#